data_AF-V4NF64-F1
#
_entry.id   AF-V4NF64-F1
#
_cell.length_a   1.000
_cell.length_b   1.000
_cell.length_c   1.000
_cell.angle_alpha   90.00
_cell.angle_beta   90.00
_cell.angle_gamma   90.00
#
_symmetry.space_group_name_H-M   'P 1'
#
loop_
_entity.id
_entity.type
_entity.pdbx_description
1 polymer ?
#
loop_
_entity_poly.entity_id
_entity_poly.type
_entity_poly.pdbx_seq_one_letter_code
_entity_poly.pdbx_strand_id
1 'polypeptide(L)'
;EKAADSSAKSSSHLNVHPNGPSYAPPMMPIDTDDGISYKVIGGVSGDLLEQNSQMFNQVSSNFSAFQIHENVSILCKAWENILAILNDLNDMPEVMKQMPPLLVMVNEELANSILPRPPHQMKS
;
A
#
# COMPACT_ATOMS: atom_id res chain seq x y z
N GLU A 1 -0.66 27.54 -35.17
CA GLU A 1 -0.03 26.35 -35.76
C GLU A 1 1.21 25.99 -34.94
N LYS A 2 1.01 25.13 -33.93
CA LYS A 2 1.68 23.84 -33.73
C LYS A 2 3.18 23.95 -33.40
N ALA A 3 3.50 24.07 -32.11
CA ALA A 3 4.78 23.61 -31.57
C ALA A 3 4.51 22.26 -30.88
N ALA A 4 5.12 21.21 -31.41
CA ALA A 4 5.00 19.85 -30.92
C ALA A 4 6.00 19.62 -29.77
N ASP A 5 5.53 18.92 -28.74
CA ASP A 5 6.32 18.35 -27.67
C ASP A 5 7.41 17.41 -28.21
N SER A 6 8.58 17.42 -27.60
CA SER A 6 9.50 16.28 -27.67
C SER A 6 10.14 16.05 -26.31
N SER A 7 9.56 15.08 -25.61
CA SER A 7 10.10 14.44 -24.41
C SER A 7 11.30 13.59 -24.80
N ALA A 8 12.49 13.95 -24.31
CA ALA A 8 13.68 13.10 -24.40
C ALA A 8 13.89 12.40 -23.06
N LYS A 9 13.37 11.17 -22.96
CA LYS A 9 13.63 10.22 -21.87
C LYS A 9 15.11 9.84 -21.89
N SER A 10 15.90 10.34 -20.94
CA SER A 10 17.28 9.89 -20.73
C SER A 10 17.24 8.49 -20.10
N SER A 11 17.58 7.47 -20.89
CA SER A 11 17.78 6.11 -20.40
C SER A 11 19.20 5.99 -19.84
N SER A 12 19.34 6.10 -18.52
CA SER A 12 20.59 5.73 -17.87
C SER A 12 20.62 4.22 -17.71
N HIS A 13 21.28 3.55 -18.67
CA HIS A 13 21.83 2.22 -18.49
C HIS A 13 22.76 2.23 -17.27
N LEU A 14 22.44 1.46 -16.23
CA LEU A 14 23.37 1.12 -15.17
C LEU A 14 23.71 -0.36 -15.25
N ASN A 15 25.01 -0.60 -15.29
CA ASN A 15 25.69 -1.85 -15.60
C ASN A 15 25.25 -3.01 -14.68
N VAL A 16 25.03 -4.16 -15.31
CA VAL A 16 24.90 -5.47 -14.66
C VAL A 16 26.25 -5.87 -14.07
N HIS A 17 26.31 -6.05 -12.75
CA HIS A 17 27.48 -6.61 -12.04
C HIS A 17 27.47 -8.15 -12.18
N PRO A 18 28.56 -8.84 -12.59
CA PRO A 18 28.46 -10.24 -12.99
C PRO A 18 28.38 -11.27 -11.85
N ASN A 19 28.76 -10.93 -10.61
CA ASN A 19 28.92 -11.94 -9.55
C ASN A 19 28.27 -11.50 -8.22
N GLY A 20 27.11 -12.08 -7.88
CA GLY A 20 26.45 -11.99 -6.59
C GLY A 20 25.20 -12.91 -6.54
N PRO A 21 24.81 -13.47 -5.38
CA PRO A 21 23.73 -14.46 -5.31
C PRO A 21 22.39 -13.88 -5.80
N SER A 22 21.82 -14.55 -6.80
CA SER A 22 20.62 -14.21 -7.55
C SER A 22 19.33 -14.46 -6.76
N TYR A 23 19.17 -13.80 -5.59
CA TYR A 23 17.95 -13.92 -4.78
C TYR A 23 17.34 -12.59 -4.33
N ALA A 24 17.90 -11.44 -4.71
CA ALA A 24 17.19 -10.17 -4.50
C ALA A 24 16.27 -9.94 -5.70
N PRO A 25 14.93 -9.89 -5.52
CA PRO A 25 14.05 -9.35 -6.54
C PRO A 25 14.56 -7.94 -6.90
N PRO A 26 14.50 -7.52 -8.18
CA PRO A 26 14.87 -6.16 -8.55
C PRO A 26 14.04 -5.20 -7.70
N MET A 27 14.71 -4.41 -6.84
CA MET A 27 14.05 -3.32 -6.12
C MET A 27 13.51 -2.38 -7.20
N MET A 28 12.19 -2.40 -7.41
CA MET A 28 11.56 -1.43 -8.29
C MET A 28 11.84 -0.04 -7.72
N PRO A 29 12.18 0.95 -8.57
CA PRO A 29 12.28 2.34 -8.14
C PRO A 29 10.99 2.70 -7.41
N ILE A 30 11.10 3.18 -6.17
CA ILE A 30 9.98 3.48 -5.28
C ILE A 30 9.26 4.78 -5.66
N ASP A 31 9.35 5.16 -6.94
CA ASP A 31 8.62 6.25 -7.56
C ASP A 31 7.37 5.64 -8.23
N THR A 32 6.59 4.93 -7.43
CA THR A 32 5.34 4.24 -7.81
C THR A 32 4.13 5.09 -7.45
N ASP A 33 4.17 6.37 -7.81
CA ASP A 33 2.93 7.09 -8.08
C ASP A 33 2.66 6.90 -9.57
N ASP A 34 1.89 5.86 -9.90
CA ASP A 34 1.42 5.63 -11.27
C ASP A 34 0.39 6.69 -11.72
N GLY A 35 0.10 7.68 -10.86
CA GLY A 35 -0.88 8.74 -11.06
C GLY A 35 -2.31 8.25 -10.98
N ILE A 36 -2.54 6.97 -10.63
CA ILE A 36 -3.87 6.40 -10.52
C ILE A 36 -4.45 6.78 -9.17
N SER A 37 -5.45 7.66 -9.19
CA SER A 37 -6.17 8.03 -7.98
C SER A 37 -6.93 6.84 -7.40
N TYR A 38 -6.84 6.68 -6.07
CA TYR A 38 -7.71 5.79 -5.28
C TYR A 38 -9.20 6.02 -5.54
N LYS A 39 -9.60 7.22 -6.03
CA LYS A 39 -10.98 7.52 -6.40
C LYS A 39 -11.49 6.67 -7.57
N VAL A 40 -10.60 6.12 -8.39
CA VAL A 40 -10.98 5.22 -9.49
C VAL A 40 -11.53 3.89 -8.97
N ILE A 41 -11.07 3.44 -7.80
CA ILE A 41 -11.61 2.24 -7.14
C ILE A 41 -13.05 2.51 -6.69
N GLY A 42 -13.30 3.72 -6.17
CA GLY A 42 -14.60 4.14 -5.70
C GLY A 42 -15.10 3.37 -4.48
N GLY A 43 -16.29 3.74 -4.01
CA GLY A 43 -16.93 3.10 -2.86
C GLY A 43 -16.13 3.20 -1.55
N VAL A 44 -16.56 2.42 -0.56
CA VAL A 44 -15.96 2.42 0.79
C VAL A 44 -14.49 1.98 0.74
N SER A 45 -14.18 0.96 -0.06
CA SER A 45 -12.81 0.46 -0.21
C SER A 45 -11.86 1.52 -0.81
N GLY A 46 -12.32 2.31 -1.78
CA GLY A 46 -11.55 3.44 -2.31
C GLY A 46 -11.28 4.53 -1.28
N ASP A 47 -12.29 4.90 -0.48
CA ASP A 47 -12.15 5.92 0.57
C ASP A 47 -11.24 5.46 1.74
N LEU A 48 -11.23 4.17 2.06
CA LEU A 48 -10.32 3.61 3.07
C LEU A 48 -8.86 3.56 2.57
N LEU A 49 -8.64 3.28 1.28
CA LEU A 49 -7.31 3.33 0.67
C LEU A 49 -6.75 4.76 0.60
N GLU A 50 -7.59 5.75 0.30
CA GLU A 50 -7.21 7.17 0.40
C GLU A 50 -6.75 7.54 1.81
N GLN A 51 -7.55 7.16 2.81
CA GLN A 51 -7.23 7.42 4.21
C GLN A 51 -5.88 6.79 4.59
N ASN A 52 -5.62 5.55 4.18
CA ASN A 52 -4.34 4.89 4.43
C ASN A 52 -3.16 5.64 3.78
N SER A 53 -3.32 6.10 2.54
CA SER A 53 -2.29 6.90 1.88
C SER A 53 -1.95 8.18 2.68
N GLN A 54 -2.98 8.91 3.12
CA GLN A 54 -2.80 10.11 3.94
C GLN A 54 -2.16 9.78 5.30
N MET A 55 -2.57 8.69 5.94
CA MET A 55 -2.01 8.22 7.21
C MET A 55 -0.53 7.85 7.06
N PHE A 56 -0.11 7.18 6.00
CA PHE A 56 1.29 6.83 5.78
C PHE A 56 2.16 8.04 5.46
N ASN A 57 1.61 9.04 4.76
CA ASN A 57 2.26 10.34 4.60
C ASN A 57 2.46 11.04 5.95
N GLN A 58 1.46 10.98 6.83
CA GLN A 58 1.58 11.51 8.19
C GLN A 58 2.63 10.75 9.02
N VAL A 59 2.67 9.41 8.92
CA VAL A 59 3.71 8.58 9.57
C VAL A 59 5.11 9.01 9.14
N SER A 60 5.31 9.23 7.84
CA SER A 60 6.58 9.73 7.27
C SER A 60 6.94 11.13 7.81
N SER A 61 5.97 12.04 7.86
CA SER A 61 6.15 13.38 8.44
C SER A 61 6.52 13.31 9.93
N ASN A 62 5.85 12.46 10.69
CA ASN A 62 6.08 12.27 12.11
C ASN A 62 7.48 11.70 12.40
N PHE A 63 7.99 10.79 11.56
CA PHE A 63 9.39 10.35 11.64
C PHE A 63 10.36 11.51 11.47
N SER A 64 10.10 12.38 10.49
CA SER A 64 10.93 13.57 10.23
C SER A 64 10.88 14.59 11.38
N ALA A 65 9.77 14.63 12.12
CA ALA A 65 9.56 15.49 13.28
C ALA A 65 9.98 14.86 14.62
N PHE A 66 10.53 13.64 14.64
CA PHE A 66 10.82 12.86 15.86
C PHE A 66 9.59 12.56 16.73
N GLN A 67 8.42 12.51 16.11
CA GLN A 67 7.09 12.29 16.68
C GLN A 67 6.64 10.83 16.48
N ILE A 68 7.48 9.88 16.89
CA ILE A 68 7.22 8.44 16.62
C ILE A 68 6.07 7.88 17.47
N HIS A 69 5.81 8.47 18.63
CA HIS A 69 4.77 7.98 19.54
C HIS A 69 3.36 8.24 19.00
N GLU A 70 3.18 9.29 18.20
CA GLU A 70 1.92 9.55 17.48
C GLU A 70 1.63 8.48 16.43
N ASN A 71 2.65 7.83 15.87
CA ASN A 71 2.50 6.84 14.78
C ASN A 71 1.77 5.56 15.21
N VAL A 72 1.82 5.17 16.48
CA VAL A 72 1.16 3.94 16.95
C VAL A 72 -0.34 4.00 16.67
N SER A 73 -0.99 5.10 17.05
CA SER A 73 -2.44 5.28 16.85
C SER A 73 -2.81 5.32 15.36
N ILE A 74 -1.96 5.92 14.53
CA ILE A 74 -2.16 6.03 13.08
C ILE A 74 -2.05 4.65 12.43
N LEU A 75 -1.02 3.88 12.79
CA LEU A 75 -0.82 2.53 12.27
C LEU A 75 -1.92 1.57 12.71
N CYS A 76 -2.45 1.70 13.93
CA CYS A 76 -3.64 0.96 14.35
C CYS A 76 -4.84 1.24 13.45
N LYS A 77 -5.10 2.51 13.13
CA LYS A 77 -6.23 2.88 12.27
C LYS A 77 -6.02 2.43 10.84
N ALA A 78 -4.80 2.51 10.32
CA ALA A 78 -4.47 1.98 9.00
C ALA A 78 -4.66 0.46 8.92
N TRP A 79 -4.32 -0.26 10.00
CA TRP A 79 -4.59 -1.69 10.15
C TRP A 79 -6.09 -2.01 10.12
N GLU A 80 -6.91 -1.26 10.87
CA GLU A 80 -8.37 -1.41 10.86
C GLU A 80 -8.97 -1.19 9.45
N ASN A 81 -8.49 -0.18 8.73
CA ASN A 81 -8.90 0.08 7.35
C ASN A 81 -8.55 -1.10 6.42
N ILE A 82 -7.34 -1.66 6.54
CA ILE A 82 -6.92 -2.84 5.75
C ILE A 82 -7.82 -4.04 6.06
N LEU A 83 -8.11 -4.31 7.34
CA LEU A 83 -9.02 -5.38 7.73
C LEU A 83 -10.43 -5.17 7.17
N ALA A 84 -10.94 -3.93 7.19
CA ALA A 84 -12.25 -3.61 6.61
C ALA A 84 -12.30 -3.90 5.10
N ILE A 85 -11.26 -3.49 4.36
CA ILE A 85 -11.15 -3.78 2.92
C ILE A 85 -11.07 -5.28 2.66
N LEU A 86 -10.25 -6.02 3.41
CA LEU A 86 -10.11 -7.47 3.24
C LEU A 86 -11.43 -8.19 3.56
N ASN A 87 -12.19 -7.74 4.55
CA ASN A 87 -13.51 -8.29 4.85
C ASN A 87 -14.51 -8.02 3.72
N ASP A 88 -14.52 -6.80 3.15
CA ASP A 88 -15.35 -6.43 1.99
C ASP A 88 -15.04 -7.33 0.78
N LEU A 89 -13.76 -7.54 0.48
CA LEU A 89 -13.33 -8.43 -0.61
C LEU A 89 -13.76 -9.89 -0.40
N ASN A 90 -13.83 -10.35 0.86
CA ASN A 90 -14.30 -11.71 1.17
C ASN A 90 -15.81 -11.88 1.02
N ASP A 91 -16.59 -10.80 1.14
CA ASP A 91 -18.06 -10.81 1.02
C ASP A 91 -18.56 -10.56 -0.42
N MET A 92 -17.65 -10.53 -1.39
CA MET A 92 -17.98 -10.26 -2.79
C MET A 92 -18.81 -11.37 -3.46
N PRO A 93 -19.65 -11.03 -4.47
CA PRO A 93 -20.48 -11.99 -5.17
C PRO A 93 -19.66 -13.07 -5.90
N GLU A 94 -20.28 -14.21 -6.14
CA GLU A 94 -19.62 -15.45 -6.60
C GLU A 94 -18.84 -15.32 -7.92
N VAL A 95 -19.25 -14.40 -8.80
CA VAL A 95 -18.50 -14.03 -10.03
C VAL A 95 -17.16 -13.38 -9.70
N MET A 96 -17.10 -12.51 -8.70
CA MET A 96 -15.86 -11.84 -8.28
C MET A 96 -14.93 -12.78 -7.52
N LYS A 97 -15.46 -13.85 -6.89
CA LYS A 97 -14.64 -14.90 -6.25
C LYS A 97 -13.82 -15.72 -7.26
N GLN A 98 -14.11 -15.63 -8.55
CA GLN A 98 -13.30 -16.26 -9.61
C GLN A 98 -12.07 -15.42 -9.98
N MET A 99 -11.97 -14.17 -9.51
CA MET A 99 -10.77 -13.39 -9.70
C MET A 99 -9.58 -14.04 -8.98
N PRO A 100 -8.38 -13.97 -9.56
CA PRO A 100 -7.19 -14.47 -8.90
C PRO A 100 -7.00 -13.76 -7.55
N PRO A 101 -6.50 -14.48 -6.52
CA PRO A 101 -6.24 -13.89 -5.22
C PRO A 101 -5.16 -12.80 -5.34
N LEU A 102 -5.18 -11.85 -4.41
CA LEU A 102 -4.15 -10.82 -4.32
C LEU A 102 -2.77 -11.47 -4.17
N LEU A 103 -1.81 -10.99 -4.97
CA LEU A 103 -0.45 -11.54 -5.01
C LEU A 103 0.34 -11.36 -3.70
N VAL A 104 -0.10 -10.41 -2.86
CA VAL A 104 0.52 -10.10 -1.59
C VAL A 104 -0.54 -10.16 -0.50
N MET A 105 -0.25 -10.94 0.53
CA MET A 105 -1.05 -10.99 1.75
C MET A 105 -0.40 -10.16 2.85
N VAL A 106 -1.26 -9.68 3.74
CA VAL A 106 -0.82 -8.93 4.89
C VAL A 106 -0.24 -9.88 5.94
N ASN A 107 0.89 -9.50 6.54
CA ASN A 107 1.48 -10.28 7.62
C ASN A 107 0.73 -9.99 8.94
N GLU A 108 -0.33 -10.76 9.18
CA GLU A 108 -1.16 -10.62 10.39
C GLU A 108 -0.37 -10.93 11.67
N GLU A 109 0.54 -11.89 11.65
CA GLU A 109 1.34 -12.23 12.83
C GLU A 109 2.20 -11.04 13.26
N LEU A 110 2.90 -10.43 12.30
CA LEU A 110 3.67 -9.23 12.54
C LEU A 110 2.76 -8.10 13.03
N ALA A 111 1.69 -7.79 12.31
CA ALA A 111 0.77 -6.72 12.69
C ALA A 111 0.23 -6.89 14.11
N ASN A 112 -0.17 -8.09 14.49
CA ASN A 112 -0.65 -8.41 15.84
C ASN A 112 0.44 -8.34 16.92
N SER A 113 1.72 -8.48 16.54
CA SER A 113 2.85 -8.38 17.46
C SER A 113 3.31 -6.94 17.72
N ILE A 114 3.17 -6.05 16.72
CA ILE A 114 3.65 -4.66 16.80
C ILE A 114 2.55 -3.65 17.09
N LEU A 115 1.30 -3.95 16.72
CA LEU A 115 0.16 -3.07 16.94
C LEU A 115 -0.69 -3.58 18.10
N PRO A 116 -1.20 -2.67 18.96
CA PRO A 116 -2.27 -2.99 19.88
C PRO A 116 -3.39 -3.76 19.17
N ARG A 117 -3.76 -4.93 19.71
CA ARG A 117 -4.79 -5.77 19.12
C ARG A 117 -6.09 -4.95 18.99
N PRO A 118 -6.70 -4.86 17.78
CA PRO A 118 -8.03 -4.27 17.68
C PRO A 118 -8.98 -5.10 18.56
N PRO A 119 -9.90 -4.47 19.31
CA PRO A 119 -10.84 -5.20 20.16
C PRO A 119 -11.57 -6.23 19.30
N HIS A 120 -11.33 -7.51 19.60
CA HIS A 120 -12.00 -8.63 18.95
C HIS A 120 -13.50 -8.36 18.99
N GLN A 121 -14.12 -8.11 17.83
CA GLN A 121 -15.55 -8.26 17.69
C GLN A 121 -15.82 -9.77 17.80
N MET A 122 -16.14 -10.24 19.01
CA MET A 122 -16.71 -11.57 19.19
C MET A 122 -17.99 -11.62 18.37
N LYS A 123 -17.92 -12.23 17.19
CA LYS A 123 -19.12 -12.60 16.43
C LYS A 123 -19.85 -13.66 17.27
N SER A 124 -20.97 -13.27 17.87
CA SER A 124 -21.99 -14.20 18.37
C SER A 124 -22.80 -14.78 17.21
#